data_AF-A0A4Q0VSD9-F1
#
_entry.id   AF-A0A4Q0VSD9-F1
#
_cell.length_a   1.000
_cell.length_b   1.000
_cell.length_c   1.000
_cell.angle_alpha   90.00
_cell.angle_beta   90.00
_cell.angle_gamma   90.00
#
_symmetry.space_group_name_H-M   'P 1'
#
loop_
_entity.id
_entity.type
_entity.pdbx_description
1 polymer ?
#
loop_
_entity_poly.entity_id
_entity_poly.type
_entity_poly.pdbx_seq_one_letter_code
_entity_poly.pdbx_strand_id
1 'polypeptide(L)' 'MNVIEQSIYDIKLEKDDELGRELVEIISTEKKQHKRAKVLVHQVIQIDDSTYTAIINILEE' A
#
# COMPACT_ATOMS: atom_id res chain seq x y z
N MET A 1 -2.27 -6.49 18.32
CA MET A 1 -1.80 -5.80 17.10
C MET A 1 -2.67 -4.57 16.90
N ASN A 2 -2.14 -3.40 17.26
CA ASN A 2 -2.82 -2.12 17.09
C ASN A 2 -2.30 -1.46 15.80
N VAL A 3 -3.17 -0.73 15.09
CA VAL A 3 -2.75 0.15 14.01
C VAL A 3 -2.05 1.34 14.65
N ILE A 4 -0.77 1.54 14.33
CA ILE A 4 -0.01 2.72 14.79
C ILE A 4 -0.04 3.84 13.75
N GLU A 5 -0.21 3.49 12.48
CA GLU A 5 -0.28 4.44 11.38
C GLU A 5 -1.08 3.86 10.21
N GLN A 6 -1.74 4.75 9.47
CA GLN A 6 -2.44 4.45 8.23
C GLN A 6 -1.99 5.43 7.16
N SER A 7 -1.52 4.88 6.04
CA SER A 7 -1.08 5.61 4.86
C SER A 7 -2.05 5.36 3.71
N ILE A 8 -2.31 6.40 2.91
CA ILE A 8 -3.19 6.34 1.73
C ILE A 8 -2.34 6.64 0.51
N TYR A 9 -2.42 5.77 -0.50
CA TYR A 9 -1.65 5.86 -1.73
C TYR A 9 -2.58 5.82 -2.94
N ASP A 10 -2.43 6.78 -3.85
CA ASP A 10 -3.04 6.71 -5.16
C ASP A 10 -2.04 6.11 -6.16
N ILE A 11 -2.48 5.07 -6.86
CA ILE A 11 -1.70 4.27 -7.79
C ILE A 11 -2.35 4.43 -9.16
N LYS A 12 -1.59 5.02 -10.10
CA LYS A 12 -2.00 5.11 -11.49
C LYS A 12 -1.26 4.05 -12.29
N LEU A 13 -1.98 3.14 -12.93
CA LEU A 13 -1.42 2.07 -13.74
C LEU A 13 -1.32 2.53 -15.19
N GLU A 14 -0.14 2.36 -15.77
CA GLU A 14 0.04 2.43 -17.22
C GLU A 14 -0.28 1.07 -17.88
N LYS A 15 -0.24 1.05 -19.21
CA LYS A 15 -0.78 -0.05 -20.04
C LYS A 15 -0.15 -1.43 -19.78
N ASP A 16 1.05 -1.45 -19.20
CA ASP A 16 1.84 -2.65 -18.89
C ASP A 16 2.15 -2.77 -17.37
N ASP A 17 1.52 -1.93 -16.53
CA ASP A 17 1.72 -1.97 -15.10
C ASP A 17 0.79 -2.98 -14.42
N GLU A 18 1.34 -3.70 -13.46
CA GLU A 18 0.60 -4.62 -12.62
C GLU A 18 0.40 -4.00 -11.24
N LEU A 19 -0.86 -3.83 -10.83
CA LEU A 19 -1.22 -3.31 -9.50
C LEU A 19 -0.49 -4.04 -8.36
N GLY A 20 -0.33 -5.37 -8.48
CA GLY A 20 0.38 -6.17 -7.49
C GLY A 20 1.84 -5.75 -7.32
N ARG A 21 2.52 -5.36 -8.41
CA ARG A 21 3.91 -4.90 -8.37
C ARG A 21 4.02 -3.56 -7.65
N GLU A 22 3.14 -2.62 -7.98
CA GLU A 22 3.10 -1.29 -7.35
C GLU A 22 2.83 -1.40 -5.84
N LEU A 23 1.88 -2.25 -5.44
CA LEU A 23 1.58 -2.51 -4.02
C LEU A 23 2.78 -3.13 -3.28
N VAL A 24 3.52 -4.04 -3.92
CA VAL A 24 4.73 -4.65 -3.33
C VAL A 24 5.82 -3.59 -3.12
N GLU A 25 5.95 -2.64 -4.04
CA GLU A 25 6.91 -1.54 -3.90
C GLU A 25 6.53 -0.60 -2.76
N ILE A 26 5.24 -0.23 -2.64
CA ILE A 26 4.72 0.57 -1.53
C ILE A 26 4.99 -0.13 -0.18
N ILE A 27 4.61 -1.41 -0.05
CA ILE A 27 4.84 -2.18 1.18
C ILE A 27 6.34 -2.27 1.50
N SER A 28 7.18 -2.45 0.49
CA SER A 28 8.63 -2.53 0.68
C SER A 28 9.23 -1.21 1.15
N THR A 29 8.70 -0.09 0.66
CA THR A 29 9.08 1.26 1.08
C THR A 29 8.69 1.50 2.53
N GLU A 30 7.44 1.18 2.89
CA GLU A 30 6.95 1.31 4.26
C GLU A 30 7.72 0.43 5.24
N LYS A 31 8.04 -0.83 4.88
CA LYS A 31 8.86 -1.71 5.72
C LYS A 31 10.27 -1.18 5.95
N LYS A 32 10.85 -0.45 4.99
CA LYS A 32 12.17 0.18 5.17
C LYS A 32 12.12 1.34 6.17
N GLN A 33 11.02 2.08 6.18
CA GLN A 33 10.78 3.18 7.12
C GLN A 33 10.43 2.65 8.53
N HIS A 34 9.63 1.59 8.60
CA HIS A 34 9.11 0.99 9.85
C HIS A 34 9.69 -0.41 10.09
N LYS A 35 10.97 -0.48 10.44
CA LYS A 35 11.76 -1.74 10.54
C LYS A 35 11.24 -2.81 11.51
N ARG A 36 10.36 -2.45 12.45
CA ARG A 36 9.78 -3.34 13.48
C ARG A 36 8.25 -3.30 13.47
N ALA A 37 7.66 -3.04 12.30
CA ALA A 37 6.23 -2.98 12.15
C ALA A 37 5.76 -3.97 11.09
N LYS A 38 4.55 -4.49 11.25
CA LYS A 38 3.88 -5.26 10.21
C LYS A 38 3.16 -4.28 9.29
N VAL A 39 3.49 -4.33 8.00
CA VAL A 39 2.83 -3.51 6.96
C VAL A 39 1.89 -4.40 6.17
N LEU A 40 0.62 -3.99 6.05
CA LEU A 40 -0.40 -4.72 5.29
C LEU A 40 -1.24 -3.80 4.44
N VAL A 41 -1.65 -4.30 3.27
CA VAL A 41 -2.68 -3.65 2.46
C VAL A 41 -4.02 -3.96 3.10
N HIS A 42 -4.70 -2.93 3.60
CA HIS A 42 -6.00 -3.08 4.24
C HIS A 42 -7.11 -3.12 3.20
N GLN A 43 -7.04 -2.21 2.23
CA GLN A 43 -8.05 -2.07 1.19
C GLN A 43 -7.40 -1.52 -0.08
N VAL A 44 -7.91 -1.95 -1.23
CA VAL A 44 -7.62 -1.33 -2.53
C VAL A 44 -8.95 -1.04 -3.20
N ILE A 45 -9.12 0.20 -3.66
CA ILE A 45 -10.35 0.71 -4.27
C ILE A 45 -9.99 1.19 -5.67
N GLN A 46 -10.67 0.67 -6.69
CA GLN A 46 -10.55 1.24 -8.03
C GLN A 46 -11.41 2.50 -8.12
N ILE A 47 -10.79 3.62 -8.53
CA ILE A 47 -11.45 4.92 -8.67
C ILE A 47 -11.91 5.13 -10.13
N ASP A 48 -11.07 4.73 -11.09
CA ASP A 48 -11.35 4.75 -12.52
C ASP A 48 -10.60 3.63 -13.26
N ASP A 49 -10.67 3.62 -14.59
CA ASP A 49 -10.06 2.59 -15.45
C ASP A 49 -8.55 2.39 -15.21
N SER A 50 -7.85 3.40 -14.70
CA SER A 50 -6.40 3.40 -14.52
C SER A 50 -5.93 3.73 -13.10
N THR A 51 -6.83 4.19 -12.21
CA THR A 51 -6.45 4.71 -10.89
C THR A 51 -7.04 3.86 -9.77
N TYR A 52 -6.19 3.53 -8.79
CA TYR A 52 -6.54 2.79 -7.59
C TYR A 52 -6.07 3.56 -6.35
N THR A 53 -6.88 3.58 -5.30
CA THR A 53 -6.45 4.05 -3.99
C THR A 53 -6.22 2.85 -3.08
N ALA A 54 -5.01 2.72 -2.54
CA ALA A 54 -4.61 1.70 -1.58
C ALA A 54 -4.51 2.30 -0.18
N ILE A 55 -5.16 1.65 0.79
CA ILE A 55 -5.06 1.97 2.22
C ILE A 55 -4.11 0.95 2.84
N ILE A 56 -3.00 1.44 3.39
CA ILE A 56 -1.95 0.63 4.00
C ILE A 56 -1.99 0.87 5.51
N ASN A 57 -2.06 -0.21 6.29
CA ASN A 57 -1.95 -0.14 7.74
C ASN A 57 -0.56 -0.60 8.17
N ILE A 58 0.04 0.18 9.06
CA ILE A 58 1.27 -0.15 9.77
C ILE A 58 0.87 -0.53 11.20
N LEU A 59 1.22 -1.74 11.59
CA LEU A 59 0.85 -2.32 12.87
C LEU A 59 2.08 -2.49 13.76
N GLU A 60 1.89 -2.28 15.06
CA GLU A 60 2.86 -2.70 16.06
C GLU A 60 3.04 -4.23 16.02
N GLU A 61 4.30 -4.68 16.08
CA GLU A 61 4.67 -6.09 15.88
C GLU A 61 4.11 -7.05 16.93
#